data_AF-A0A558ETQ8-F1
#
_entry.id   AF-A0A558ETQ8-F1
#
_cell.length_a   1.000
_cell.length_b   1.000
_cell.length_c   1.000
_cell.angle_alpha   90.00
_cell.angle_beta   90.00
_cell.angle_gamma   90.00
#
_symmetry.space_group_name_H-M   'P 1'
#
loop_
_entity.id
_entity.type
_entity.pdbx_description
1 polymer ?
#
loop_
_entity_poly.entity_id
_entity_poly.type
_entity_poly.pdbx_seq_one_letter_code
_entity_poly.pdbx_strand_id
1 'polypeptide(L)' 'DSGHNPPEAKPKRVAVDETAVKINGEWSWLYAAIDIETKLILDVELFGRHGTDPAAAFLHRLSEKHDLS' A
#
# COMPACT_ATOMS: atom_id res chain seq x y z
N ASP A 1 2.07 31.43 9.71
CA ASP A 1 1.50 30.09 9.88
C ASP A 1 1.68 29.36 8.56
N SER A 2 2.87 28.80 8.37
CA SER A 2 3.28 28.24 7.07
C SER A 2 3.23 26.73 7.21
N GLY A 3 2.07 26.15 6.89
CA GLY A 3 1.86 24.71 6.91
C GLY A 3 2.97 24.01 6.13
N HIS A 4 3.75 23.18 6.82
CA HIS A 4 4.63 22.23 6.16
C HIS A 4 3.73 21.28 5.38
N ASN A 5 3.73 21.39 4.06
CA ASN A 5 3.22 20.29 3.25
C ASN A 5 4.04 19.04 3.63
N PRO A 6 3.39 17.92 3.94
CA PRO A 6 4.11 16.69 4.19
C PRO A 6 4.98 16.36 2.97
N PRO A 7 6.16 15.77 3.18
CA PRO A 7 7.03 15.40 2.07
C PRO A 7 6.27 14.48 1.12
N GLU A 8 6.20 14.87 -0.15
CA GLU A 8 5.64 14.03 -1.21
C GLU A 8 6.66 12.94 -1.52
N ALA A 9 6.27 11.68 -1.31
CA ALA A 9 7.15 10.55 -1.57
C ALA A 9 7.35 10.38 -3.08
N LYS A 10 8.61 10.24 -3.51
CA LYS A 10 8.99 9.81 -4.86
C LYS A 10 9.77 8.50 -4.74
N PRO A 11 9.07 7.40 -4.39
CA PRO A 11 9.73 6.17 -4.01
C PRO A 11 10.45 5.55 -5.21
N LYS A 12 11.74 5.27 -5.06
CA LYS A 12 12.51 4.48 -6.06
C LYS A 12 12.31 2.99 -5.88
N ARG A 13 12.01 2.57 -4.66
CA ARG A 13 11.83 1.17 -4.27
C ARG A 13 10.71 1.10 -3.25
N VAL A 14 9.79 0.19 -3.51
CA VAL A 14 8.62 -0.04 -2.66
C VAL A 14 8.72 -1.45 -2.09
N ALA A 15 8.45 -1.58 -0.78
CA ALA A 15 8.18 -2.87 -0.18
C ALA A 15 6.67 -3.05 -0.07
N VAL A 16 6.18 -4.23 -0.42
CA VAL A 16 4.78 -4.61 -0.31
C VAL A 16 4.68 -5.81 0.62
N ASP A 17 3.75 -5.76 1.55
CA ASP A 17 3.42 -6.87 2.45
C ASP A 17 1.94 -7.22 2.36
N GLU A 18 1.62 -8.52 2.50
CA GLU A 18 0.27 -9.04 2.67
C GLU A 18 0.13 -9.59 4.09
N THR A 19 -0.76 -8.99 4.89
CA THR A 19 -1.04 -9.41 6.26
C THR A 19 -2.49 -9.88 6.38
N ALA A 20 -2.70 -11.10 6.86
CA ALA A 20 -4.03 -11.57 7.27
C ALA A 20 -4.47 -10.86 8.56
N VAL A 21 -5.62 -10.20 8.53
CA VAL A 21 -6.22 -9.47 9.67
C VAL A 21 -7.62 -10.00 9.96
N LYS A 22 -8.03 -9.96 11.23
CA LYS A 22 -9.37 -10.39 11.66
C LYS A 22 -10.20 -9.19 12.08
N ILE A 23 -11.25 -8.88 11.32
CA ILE A 23 -12.13 -7.72 11.53
C ILE A 23 -13.55 -8.25 11.77
N ASN A 24 -14.16 -7.89 12.89
CA ASN A 24 -15.51 -8.35 13.27
C ASN A 24 -15.70 -9.89 13.22
N GLY A 25 -14.64 -10.66 13.47
CA GLY A 25 -14.68 -12.11 13.44
C GLY A 25 -14.39 -12.75 12.08
N GLU A 26 -14.34 -11.95 11.01
CA GLU A 26 -14.04 -12.40 9.65
C GLU A 26 -12.57 -12.14 9.28
N TRP A 27 -11.99 -13.04 8.48
CA TRP A 27 -10.64 -12.86 7.95
C TRP A 27 -10.66 -11.95 6.73
N SER A 28 -9.65 -11.09 6.63
CA SER A 28 -9.39 -10.22 5.49
C SER A 28 -7.89 -10.12 5.28
N TRP A 29 -7.47 -9.67 4.10
CA TRP A 29 -6.06 -9.54 3.73
C TRP A 29 -5.75 -8.09 3.43
N LEU A 30 -4.88 -7.52 4.26
CA LEU A 30 -4.41 -6.16 4.17
C LEU A 30 -3.13 -6.15 3.34
N TYR A 31 -3.11 -5.38 2.26
CA TYR A 31 -1.90 -5.07 1.51
C TYR A 31 -1.45 -3.67 1.89
N ALA A 32 -0.17 -3.53 2.22
CA ALA A 32 0.45 -2.25 2.51
C ALA A 32 1.70 -2.07 1.66
N ALA A 33 1.81 -0.91 1.01
CA ALA A 33 3.00 -0.49 0.28
C ALA A 33 3.70 0.61 1.06
N ILE A 34 5.01 0.50 1.24
CA ILE A 34 5.83 1.53 1.87
C ILE A 34 7.02 1.92 0.99
N ASP A 35 7.39 3.18 1.05
CA ASP A 35 8.70 3.63 0.59
C ASP A 35 9.77 3.09 1.56
N ILE A 36 10.73 2.32 1.04
CA ILE A 36 11.75 1.71 1.90
C ILE A 36 12.75 2.73 2.46
N GLU A 37 12.89 3.90 1.83
CA GLU A 37 13.81 4.94 2.29
C GLU A 37 13.13 5.81 3.37
N THR A 38 11.98 6.38 3.05
CA THR A 38 11.27 7.32 3.94
C THR A 38 10.37 6.64 4.97
N LYS A 39 10.06 5.35 4.80
CA LYS A 39 9.11 4.58 5.61
C LYS A 39 7.67 5.11 5.55
N LEU A 40 7.37 5.98 4.59
CA LEU A 40 6.01 6.46 4.37
C LEU A 40 5.15 5.35 3.77
N ILE A 41 3.92 5.26 4.27
CA ILE A 41 2.90 4.41 3.69
C ILE A 41 2.42 5.05 2.40
N LEU A 42 2.54 4.32 1.30
CA LEU A 42 2.18 4.78 -0.05
C LEU A 42 0.75 4.43 -0.40
N ASP A 43 0.30 3.23 -0.04
CA ASP A 43 -1.08 2.79 -0.21
C ASP A 43 -1.41 1.65 0.74
N VAL A 44 -2.69 1.51 1.07
CA VAL A 44 -3.22 0.42 1.89
C VAL A 44 -4.56 -0.01 1.31
N GLU A 45 -4.74 -1.31 1.18
CA GLU A 45 -6.01 -1.85 0.70
C GLU A 45 -6.37 -3.17 1.39
N LEU A 46 -7.66 -3.38 1.61
CA LEU A 46 -8.20 -4.56 2.27
C LEU A 46 -9.04 -5.38 1.28
N PHE A 47 -8.80 -6.69 1.25
CA PHE A 47 -9.58 -7.64 0.44
C PHE A 47 -10.18 -8.73 1.30
N GLY A 48 -11.37 -9.20 0.92
CA GLY A 48 -12.03 -10.36 1.55
C GLY A 48 -11.44 -11.72 1.12
N ARG A 49 -10.46 -11.74 0.21
CA ARG A 49 -9.76 -12.93 -0.24
C ARG A 49 -8.29 -12.61 -0.52
N HIS A 50 -7.43 -13.63 -0.54
CA HIS A 50 -6.03 -13.52 -0.95
C HIS A 50 -5.76 -14.28 -2.24
N GLY A 51 -4.54 -14.09 -2.78
CA GLY A 51 -4.07 -14.76 -3.98
C GLY A 51 -3.68 -13.77 -5.08
N THR A 52 -3.49 -14.29 -6.29
CA THR A 52 -2.95 -13.51 -7.40
C THR A 52 -3.85 -12.35 -7.82
N ASP A 53 -5.18 -12.52 -7.84
CA ASP A 53 -6.07 -11.45 -8.28
C ASP A 53 -6.04 -10.21 -7.34
N PRO A 54 -6.20 -10.34 -6.00
CA PRO A 54 -6.00 -9.21 -5.09
C PRO A 54 -4.62 -8.56 -5.20
N ALA A 55 -3.55 -9.36 -5.27
CA ALA A 55 -2.19 -8.84 -5.38
C ALA A 55 -1.99 -8.04 -6.68
N ALA A 56 -2.45 -8.55 -7.82
CA ALA A 56 -2.38 -7.85 -9.09
C ALA A 56 -3.20 -6.56 -9.09
N ALA A 57 -4.41 -6.59 -8.53
CA ALA A 57 -5.28 -5.43 -8.42
C ALA A 57 -4.65 -4.33 -7.54
N PHE A 58 -4.03 -4.71 -6.42
CA PHE A 58 -3.29 -3.80 -5.56
C PHE A 58 -2.08 -3.17 -6.28
N LEU A 59 -1.24 -3.98 -6.92
CA LEU A 59 -0.06 -3.50 -7.64
C LEU A 59 -0.43 -2.57 -8.80
N HIS A 60 -1.50 -2.87 -9.53
CA HIS A 60 -2.00 -2.01 -10.59
C HIS A 60 -2.37 -0.62 -10.05
N ARG A 61 -3.21 -0.56 -9.01
CA ARG A 61 -3.61 0.72 -8.39
C ARG A 61 -2.44 1.48 -7.79
N LEU A 62 -1.51 0.77 -7.17
CA LEU A 62 -0.29 1.35 -6.61
C LEU A 62 0.52 2.06 -7.71
N SER A 63 0.66 1.44 -8.89
CA SER A 63 1.37 2.02 -10.05
C SER A 63 0.62 3.16 -10.74
N GLU A 64 -0.71 3.20 -10.64
CA GLU A 64 -1.50 4.33 -11.16
C GLU A 64 -1.39 5.57 -10.27
N LYS A 65 -1.30 5.38 -8.95
CA LYS A 65 -1.24 6.47 -7.97
C LYS A 65 0.15 7.07 -7.81
N HIS A 66 1.19 6.25 -7.96
CA HIS A 66 2.58 6.64 -7.74
C HIS A 66 3.36 6.43 -9.02
N ASP A 67 4.25 7.38 -9.35
CA ASP A 67 5.16 7.27 -10.50
C ASP A 67 6.24 6.21 -10.21
N LEU A 68 5.87 4.95 -10.42
CA LEU A 68 6.69 3.77 -10.19
C LEU A 68 7.22 3.24 -11.54
N SER A 69 8.03 4.04 -12.24
CA SER A 69 8.68 3.66 -13.51
C SER A 69 10.04 3.00 -13.29
#